data_AF-A0A9E4H2K3-F1
#
_entry.id   AF-A0A9E4H2K3-F1
#
_cell.length_a   1.000
_cell.length_b   1.000
_cell.length_c   1.000
_cell.angle_alpha   90.00
_cell.angle_beta   90.00
_cell.angle_gamma   90.00
#
_symmetry.space_group_name_H-M   'P 1'
#
loop_
_entity.id
_entity.type
_entity.pdbx_description
1 polymer ?
#
loop_
_entity_poly.entity_id
_entity_poly.type
_entity_poly.pdbx_seq_one_letter_code
_entity_poly.pdbx_strand_id
1 'polypeptide(L)' 'MPNLWTLLKSGARPQFWRRTMDHSDYDLGLVGWNFTEETSAVDKQTYDTTLPGYSNQGYYFGDTLSDAERTALIEYLKTL' A
#
# COMPACT_ATOMS: atom_id res chain seq x y z
N MET A 1 4.62 -1.39 -1.07
CA MET A 1 3.52 -0.55 -0.55
C MET A 1 2.57 -0.29 -1.71
N PRO A 2 1.32 -0.79 -1.69
CA PRO A 2 0.40 -0.66 -2.82
C PRO A 2 -0.27 0.71 -2.99
N ASN A 3 -0.57 1.43 -1.89
CA ASN A 3 -1.33 2.69 -1.90
C ASN A 3 -1.00 3.60 -0.71
N LEU A 4 -1.53 4.83 -0.70
CA LEU A 4 -1.25 5.81 0.37
C LEU A 4 -1.74 5.34 1.75
N TRP A 5 -2.82 4.56 1.81
CA TRP A 5 -3.29 4.01 3.09
C TRP A 5 -2.24 3.10 3.74
N THR A 6 -1.70 2.14 2.99
CA THR A 6 -0.65 1.24 3.49
C THR A 6 0.67 1.97 3.79
N LEU A 7 0.94 3.09 3.11
CA LEU A 7 2.07 3.96 3.44
C LEU A 7 1.87 4.60 4.82
N LEU A 8 0.71 5.18 5.08
CA LEU A 8 0.38 5.93 6.30
C LEU A 8 0.02 5.04 7.51
N LYS A 9 -0.32 3.77 7.29
CA LYS A 9 -0.67 2.80 8.34
C LYS A 9 0.23 1.58 8.24
N SER A 10 1.35 1.58 8.97
CA SER A 10 2.39 0.56 8.79
C SER A 10 1.93 -0.85 9.15
N GLY A 11 0.99 -0.99 10.08
CA GLY A 11 0.39 -2.28 10.44
C GLY A 11 -0.54 -2.87 9.36
N ALA A 12 -0.93 -2.10 8.34
CA ALA A 12 -1.78 -2.56 7.24
C ALA A 12 -0.96 -2.94 5.98
N ARG A 13 0.36 -3.05 6.12
CA ARG A 13 1.30 -3.28 5.03
C ARG A 13 1.37 -4.77 4.70
N PRO A 14 0.97 -5.21 3.50
CA PRO A 14 1.10 -6.61 3.14
C PRO A 14 2.58 -6.97 2.94
N GLN A 15 2.97 -8.16 3.39
CA GLN A 15 4.29 -8.73 3.13
C GLN A 15 4.38 -9.33 1.73
N PHE A 16 3.30 -9.98 1.29
CA PHE A 16 3.13 -10.46 -0.08
C PHE A 16 1.82 -9.90 -0.62
N TRP A 17 1.86 -9.34 -1.83
CA TRP A 17 0.65 -8.84 -2.44
C TRP A 17 0.73 -8.85 -3.96
N ARG A 18 -0.43 -8.86 -4.60
CA ARG A 18 -0.59 -8.77 -6.05
C ARG A 18 -1.50 -7.62 -6.39
N ARG A 19 -1.28 -7.02 -7.56
CA ARG A 19 -2.26 -6.18 -8.24
C ARG A 19 -2.64 -6.84 -9.55
N THR A 20 -3.74 -6.42 -10.14
CA THR A 20 -3.98 -6.77 -11.54
C THR A 20 -2.96 -6.06 -12.43
N MET A 21 -2.68 -6.64 -13.60
CA MET A 21 -1.83 -6.00 -14.61
C MET A 21 -2.64 -5.05 -15.52
N ASP A 22 -3.90 -4.80 -15.16
CA ASP A 22 -4.76 -3.83 -15.80
C ASP A 22 -4.42 -2.43 -15.30
N HIS A 23 -4.20 -1.49 -16.23
CA HIS A 23 -3.85 -0.12 -15.88
C HIS A 23 -5.07 0.68 -15.40
N SER A 24 -6.29 0.18 -15.66
CA SER A 24 -7.54 0.79 -15.20
C SER A 24 -7.92 0.42 -13.76
N ASP A 25 -7.25 -0.56 -13.15
CA ASP A 25 -7.50 -1.03 -11.77
C ASP A 25 -6.79 -0.17 -10.71
N TYR A 26 -6.78 1.14 -10.95
CA TYR A 26 -6.20 2.11 -10.05
C TYR A 26 -7.29 2.66 -9.11
N ASP A 27 -7.02 2.63 -7.80
CA ASP A 27 -7.91 3.17 -6.78
C ASP A 27 -7.64 4.66 -6.58
N LEU A 28 -8.54 5.50 -7.08
CA LEU A 28 -8.51 6.96 -6.89
C LEU A 28 -8.88 7.38 -5.45
N GLY A 29 -9.55 6.50 -4.69
CA GLY A 29 -9.94 6.73 -3.30
C GLY A 29 -8.74 6.66 -2.35
N LEU A 30 -7.94 5.61 -2.45
CA LEU A 30 -6.73 5.43 -1.64
C LEU A 30 -5.43 5.88 -2.33
N VAL A 31 -5.54 6.31 -3.59
CA VAL A 31 -4.43 6.77 -4.45
C VAL A 31 -3.34 5.69 -4.51
N GLY A 32 -3.60 4.67 -5.32
CA GLY A 32 -2.66 3.58 -5.55
C GLY A 32 -3.33 2.42 -6.27
N TRP A 33 -2.73 1.23 -6.16
CA TRP A 33 -3.29 0.04 -6.77
C TRP A 33 -4.28 -0.66 -5.84
N ASN A 34 -5.38 -1.14 -6.41
CA ASN A 34 -6.10 -2.25 -5.79
C ASN A 34 -5.16 -3.45 -5.69
N PHE A 35 -5.25 -4.18 -4.59
CA PHE A 35 -4.39 -5.31 -4.35
C PHE A 35 -5.08 -6.42 -3.57
N THR A 36 -4.56 -7.63 -3.74
CA THR A 36 -4.87 -8.79 -2.92
C THR A 36 -3.65 -9.11 -2.08
N GLU A 37 -3.85 -9.26 -0.77
CA GLU A 37 -2.81 -9.77 0.12
C GLU A 37 -2.67 -11.28 -0.04
N GLU A 38 -1.43 -11.75 -0.14
CA GLU A 38 -1.08 -13.15 -0.31
C GLU A 38 -0.36 -13.66 0.93
N THR A 39 -0.40 -14.98 1.16
CA THR A 39 0.32 -15.61 2.28
C THR A 39 1.76 -15.97 1.93
N SER A 40 2.10 -16.02 0.64
CA SER A 40 3.44 -16.32 0.13
C SER A 40 3.61 -15.82 -1.32
N ALA A 41 4.85 -15.86 -1.82
CA ALA A 41 5.12 -15.60 -3.23
C ALA A 41 4.61 -16.75 -4.12
N VAL A 42 3.56 -16.50 -4.90
CA VAL A 42 2.93 -17.51 -5.77
C VAL A 42 3.61 -17.55 -7.15
N ASP A 43 3.94 -16.38 -7.69
CA ASP A 43 4.56 -16.23 -9.01
C ASP A 43 5.28 -14.87 -9.13
N LYS A 44 5.80 -14.57 -10.33
CA LYS A 44 6.51 -13.30 -10.64
C LYS A 44 5.64 -12.05 -10.53
N GLN A 45 4.31 -12.18 -10.46
CA GLN A 45 3.39 -11.06 -10.26
C GLN A 45 3.15 -10.80 -8.77
N THR A 46 3.60 -11.68 -7.88
CA THR A 46 3.56 -11.44 -6.44
C THR A 46 4.72 -10.54 -6.04
N TYR A 47 4.40 -9.40 -5.44
CA TYR A 47 5.38 -8.53 -4.83
C TYR A 47 5.77 -9.10 -3.48
N ASP A 48 7.02 -9.55 -3.35
CA ASP A 48 7.59 -10.13 -2.14
C ASP A 48 8.52 -9.14 -1.44
N THR A 49 8.12 -8.65 -0.28
CA THR A 49 8.90 -7.65 0.47
C THR A 49 10.07 -8.24 1.24
N THR A 50 10.22 -9.57 1.26
CA THR A 50 11.33 -10.27 1.93
C THR A 50 12.59 -10.32 1.06
N LEU A 51 12.46 -10.03 -0.24
CA LEU A 51 13.59 -9.99 -1.17
C LEU A 51 14.54 -8.81 -0.86
N PRO A 52 15.86 -8.99 -1.05
CA PRO A 52 16.83 -7.91 -0.85
C PRO A 52 16.49 -6.67 -1.70
N GLY A 53 16.25 -5.54 -1.04
CA GLY A 53 15.89 -4.27 -1.69
C GLY A 53 14.38 -4.04 -1.90
N TYR A 54 13.52 -4.97 -1.50
CA TYR A 54 12.05 -4.88 -1.68
C TYR A 54 11.30 -4.62 -0.36
N SER A 55 12.05 -4.31 0.71
CA SER A 55 11.50 -4.08 2.05
C SER A 55 10.38 -3.04 2.03
N ASN A 56 9.33 -3.33 2.79
CA ASN A 56 8.18 -2.45 3.01
C ASN A 56 8.26 -1.70 4.36
N GLN A 57 9.43 -1.67 4.98
CA GLN A 57 9.68 -1.07 6.28
C GLN A 57 10.04 0.43 6.17
N GLY A 58 10.02 1.13 7.30
CA GLY A 58 10.29 2.58 7.38
C GLY A 58 9.03 3.43 7.29
N TYR A 59 9.17 4.76 7.27
CA TYR A 59 8.05 5.71 7.14
C TYR A 59 6.94 5.52 8.20
N TYR A 60 7.31 5.29 9.46
CA TYR A 60 6.37 5.06 10.57
C TYR A 60 5.72 6.33 11.14
N PHE A 61 6.04 7.52 10.61
CA PHE A 61 5.46 8.78 11.08
C PHE A 61 3.94 8.82 10.95
N GLY A 62 3.36 8.05 10.02
CA GLY A 62 1.92 7.95 9.86
C GLY A 62 1.24 7.15 10.97
N ASP A 63 1.97 6.36 11.77
CA ASP A 63 1.39 5.45 12.75
C ASP A 63 0.77 6.17 13.97
N THR A 64 1.22 7.39 14.25
CA THR A 64 0.65 8.21 15.33
C THR A 64 -0.71 8.81 14.98
N LEU A 65 -1.07 8.82 13.69
CA LEU A 65 -2.36 9.32 13.24
C LEU A 65 -3.49 8.37 13.61
N SER A 66 -4.68 8.89 13.81
CA SER A 66 -5.91 8.13 13.77
C SER A 66 -6.30 7.77 12.33
N ASP A 67 -7.17 6.78 12.16
CA ASP A 67 -7.67 6.40 10.84
C ASP A 67 -8.44 7.54 10.15
N ALA A 68 -9.11 8.40 10.93
CA ALA A 68 -9.77 9.60 10.42
C ALA A 68 -8.78 10.63 9.89
N GLU A 69 -7.69 10.89 10.62
CA GLU A 69 -6.63 11.82 10.17
C GLU A 69 -5.90 11.29 8.93
N ARG A 70 -5.64 9.98 8.84
CA ARG A 70 -5.09 9.37 7.62
C ARG A 70 -6.01 9.58 6.42
N THR A 71 -7.31 9.39 6.60
CA THR A 71 -8.31 9.60 5.55
C THR A 71 -8.32 11.07 5.11
N ALA A 72 -8.35 12.01 6.05
CA ALA A 72 -8.30 13.44 5.75
C ALA A 72 -7.01 13.85 5.01
N LEU A 73 -5.87 13.28 5.39
CA LEU A 73 -4.61 13.52 4.70
C LEU A 73 -4.63 12.97 3.26
N ILE A 74 -5.20 11.78 3.05
CA ILE A 74 -5.36 11.22 1.70
C ILE A 74 -6.23 12.14 0.84
N GLU A 75 -7.35 12.65 1.36
CA GLU A 75 -8.19 13.61 0.64
C GLU A 75 -7.44 14.89 0.29
N TYR A 76 -6.63 15.41 1.21
CA TYR A 76 -5.79 16.57 0.93
C TYR A 76 -4.77 16.30 -0.19
N LEU A 77 -4.10 15.15 -0.16
CA LEU A 77 -3.10 14.77 -1.17
C LEU A 77 -3.69 14.61 -2.58
N LYS A 78 -4.97 14.29 -2.72
CA LYS A 78 -5.67 14.24 -4.03
C LYS A 78 -5.76 15.60 -4.72
N THR A 79 -5.56 16.70 -3.99
CA THR A 79 -5.67 18.07 -4.53
C THR A 79 -4.35 18.64 -5.06
N LEU A 80 -3.24 17.90 -4.92
CA LEU A 80 -1.90 18.28 -5.36
C LEU A 80 -1.57 17.70 -6.74
#